data_AF-A0A497DH35-F1
#
_entry.id   AF-A0A497DH35-F1
#
_cell.length_a   1.000
_cell.length_b   1.000
_cell.length_c   1.000
_cell.angle_alpha   90.00
_cell.angle_beta   90.00
_cell.angle_gamma   90.00
#
_symmetry.space_group_name_H-M   'P 1'
#
loop_
_entity.id
_entity.type
_entity.pdbx_description
1 polymer ?
#
loop_
_entity_poly.entity_id
_entity_poly.type
_entity_poly.pdbx_seq_one_letter_code
_entity_poly.pdbx_strand_id
1 'polypeptide(L)' 'MAFAFNEQVPFTNNPAERDIRPTKIKQKISNSFRSFKGAQYYARIEGFISTARKNNKNIFNE' A
#
# COMPACT_ATOMS: atom_id res chain seq x y z
N MET A 1 7.34 10.63 5.28
CA MET A 1 8.26 11.25 6.26
C MET A 1 8.21 12.78 6.26
N ALA A 2 7.38 13.45 5.45
CA ALA A 2 7.32 14.92 5.47
C ALA A 2 6.81 15.50 6.81
N PHE A 3 5.89 14.82 7.49
CA PHE A 3 5.39 15.21 8.83
C PHE A 3 6.48 15.22 9.93
N ALA A 4 7.57 14.48 9.76
CA ALA A 4 8.65 14.42 10.75
C ALA A 4 9.59 15.64 10.65
N PHE A 5 9.57 16.35 9.51
CA PHE A 5 10.45 17.49 9.24
C PHE A 5 9.69 18.78 8.93
N ASN A 6 8.35 18.74 8.89
CA ASN A 6 7.51 19.88 8.57
C ASN A 6 6.27 19.86 9.47
N GLU A 7 6.25 20.75 10.48
CA GLU A 7 5.19 20.88 11.48
C GLU A 7 3.82 21.24 10.88
N GLN A 8 3.79 21.78 9.66
CA GLN A 8 2.54 22.09 8.95
C GLN A 8 1.89 20.88 8.29
N VAL A 9 2.59 19.74 8.22
CA VAL A 9 2.03 18.50 7.70
C VAL A 9 1.41 17.74 8.87
N PRO A 10 0.09 17.76 9.03
CA PRO A 10 -0.56 17.10 10.16
C PRO A 10 -0.22 15.60 10.15
N PHE A 11 -0.17 15.01 11.36
CA PHE A 11 0.01 13.57 11.57
C PHE A 11 -1.23 12.80 11.10
N THR A 12 -1.45 12.85 9.80
CA THR A 12 -2.54 12.18 9.12
C THR A 12 -2.05 10.80 8.71
N ASN A 13 -2.99 9.87 8.53
CA ASN A 13 -2.70 8.58 7.93
C ASN A 13 -2.27 8.81 6.48
N ASN A 14 -0.98 9.06 6.30
CA ASN A 14 -0.37 9.42 5.03
C ASN A 14 -0.77 8.38 3.98
N PRO A 15 -1.36 8.79 2.84
CA PRO A 15 -1.75 7.87 1.76
C PRO A 15 -0.63 6.92 1.36
N ALA A 16 0.62 7.40 1.33
CA ALA A 16 1.77 6.57 1.01
C ALA A 16 2.04 5.48 2.07
N GLU A 17 1.80 5.78 3.35
CA GLU A 17 1.93 4.78 4.42
C GLU A 17 0.80 3.75 4.36
N ARG A 18 -0.42 4.20 4.01
CA ARG A 18 -1.56 3.32 3.83
C ARG A 18 -1.35 2.31 2.72
N ASP A 19 -0.70 2.73 1.62
CA ASP A 19 -0.38 1.87 0.49
C ASP A 19 0.72 0.84 0.79
N ILE A 20 1.70 1.16 1.65
CA ILE A 20 2.82 0.25 1.95
C ILE A 20 2.52 -0.74 3.09
N ARG A 21 1.57 -0.40 3.97
CA ARG A 21 1.20 -1.21 5.15
C ARG A 21 0.81 -2.66 4.81
N PRO A 22 0.01 -2.96 3.77
CA PRO A 22 -0.33 -4.33 3.39
C PRO A 22 0.90 -5.18 3.07
N THR A 23 1.89 -4.61 2.37
CA THR A 23 3.17 -5.27 2.07
C THR A 23 3.91 -5.68 3.33
N LYS A 24 3.99 -4.80 4.34
CA LYS A 24 4.66 -5.14 5.60
C LYS A 24 3.91 -6.19 6.40
N ILE A 25 2.57 -6.11 6.41
CA ILE A 25 1.71 -7.12 7.03
C ILE A 25 1.88 -8.48 6.35
N LYS A 26 1.91 -8.52 5.02
CA LYS A 26 2.14 -9.73 4.23
C LYS A 26 3.48 -10.38 4.61
N GLN A 27 4.54 -9.57 4.71
CA GLN A 27 5.87 -10.01 5.11
C GLN A 27 5.90 -10.58 6.54
N LYS A 28 5.22 -9.92 7.51
CA LYS A 28 5.27 -10.28 8.93
C LYS A 28 4.36 -11.46 9.30
N ILE A 29 3.15 -11.51 8.73
CA ILE A 29 2.06 -12.36 9.24
C ILE A 29 1.61 -13.40 8.20
N SER A 30 1.59 -13.06 6.90
CA SER A 30 0.97 -13.89 5.87
C SER A 30 1.99 -14.72 5.09
N ASN A 31 2.69 -15.63 5.79
CA ASN A 31 3.63 -16.61 5.21
C ASN A 31 4.83 -15.99 4.46
N SER A 32 5.01 -14.65 4.55
CA SER A 32 6.01 -13.86 3.85
C SER A 32 6.02 -14.07 2.32
N PHE A 33 6.92 -13.37 1.63
CA PHE A 33 7.19 -13.61 0.22
C PHE A 33 8.22 -14.73 0.07
N ARG A 34 7.79 -15.88 -0.47
CA ARG A 34 8.68 -17.05 -0.69
C ARG A 34 9.63 -16.87 -1.88
N SER A 35 9.38 -15.88 -2.74
CA SER A 35 10.25 -15.52 -3.85
C SER A 35 10.09 -14.05 -4.21
N PHE A 36 11.13 -13.46 -4.79
CA PHE A 36 11.09 -12.09 -5.28
C PHE A 36 10.04 -11.90 -6.38
N LYS A 37 9.90 -12.89 -7.26
CA LYS A 37 8.88 -12.91 -8.32
C LYS A 37 7.45 -12.86 -7.74
N GLY A 38 7.18 -13.61 -6.68
CA GLY A 38 5.90 -13.55 -5.96
C GLY A 38 5.64 -12.19 -5.32
N ALA A 39 6.68 -11.56 -4.76
CA ALA A 39 6.59 -10.20 -4.23
C ALA A 39 6.28 -9.17 -5.31
N GLN A 40 6.87 -9.29 -6.50
CA GLN A 40 6.59 -8.42 -7.64
C GLN A 40 5.12 -8.55 -8.11
N TYR A 41 4.60 -9.78 -8.20
CA TYR A 41 3.20 -9.98 -8.55
C TYR A 41 2.26 -9.35 -7.53
N TYR A 42 2.53 -9.56 -6.25
CA TYR A 42 1.76 -8.94 -5.17
C TYR A 42 1.80 -7.41 -5.26
N ALA A 43 2.99 -6.82 -5.40
CA ALA A 43 3.16 -5.38 -5.52
C ALA A 43 2.41 -4.79 -6.73
N ARG A 44 2.38 -5.53 -7.86
CA ARG A 44 1.62 -5.12 -9.05
C ARG A 44 0.12 -5.10 -8.81
N ILE A 45 -0.43 -6.12 -8.15
CA ILE A 45 -1.86 -6.22 -7.85
C ILE A 45 -2.27 -5.14 -6.84
N GLU A 46 -1.55 -5.00 -5.73
CA GLU A 46 -1.84 -3.97 -4.73
C GLU A 46 -1.70 -2.56 -5.30
N GLY A 47 -0.69 -2.32 -6.15
CA GLY A 47 -0.51 -1.04 -6.83
C GLY A 47 -1.68 -0.70 -7.77
N PHE A 48 -2.19 -1.68 -8.50
CA PHE A 48 -3.38 -1.52 -9.34
C PHE A 48 -4.62 -1.19 -8.49
N ILE A 49 -4.86 -1.96 -7.43
CA ILE A 49 -5.99 -1.74 -6.51
C ILE A 49 -5.92 -0.36 -5.85
N SER A 50 -4.75 0.05 -5.35
CA SER A 50 -4.54 1.38 -4.78
C SER A 50 -4.85 2.48 -5.80
N THR A 51 -4.38 2.33 -7.03
CA THR A 51 -4.65 3.28 -8.13
C THR A 51 -6.14 3.35 -8.46
N ALA A 52 -6.83 2.21 -8.57
CA ALA A 52 -8.25 2.16 -8.83
C ALA A 52 -9.07 2.84 -7.72
N ARG A 53 -8.73 2.57 -6.45
CA ARG A 53 -9.38 3.21 -5.28
C ARG A 53 -9.17 4.72 -5.27
N LYS A 54 -7.97 5.20 -5.58
CA LYS A 54 -7.65 6.65 -5.67
C LYS A 54 -8.48 7.35 -6.75
N ASN A 55 -8.82 6.64 -7.82
CA ASN A 55 -9.69 7.13 -8.89
C ASN A 55 -11.19 6.90 -8.61
N ASN A 56 -11.58 6.61 -7.37
CA ASN A 56 -12.97 6.32 -6.97
C ASN A 56 -13.65 5.21 -7.78
N LYS A 57 -12.87 4.28 -8.34
CA LYS A 57 -13.40 3.10 -9.04
C LYS A 57 -13.68 2.00 -8.03
N ASN A 58 -14.88 1.45 -8.06
CA ASN A 58 -15.23 0.29 -7.25
C ASN A 58 -14.64 -0.96 -7.91
N ILE A 59 -13.71 -1.63 -7.22
CA ILE A 59 -13.00 -2.82 -7.76
C ILE A 59 -13.87 -4.09 -7.73
N PHE A 60 -15.00 -4.06 -7.01
CA PHE A 60 -15.86 -5.24 -6.80
C PHE A 60 -17.23 -5.14 -7.48
N ASN A 61 -17.56 -3.99 -8.10
CA ASN A 61 -18.75 -3.83 -8.92
C ASN A 61 -18.30 -3.62 -10.38
N GLU A 62 -18.26 -4.70 -11.14
CA GLU A 62 -18.32 -4.69 -12.61
C GLU A 62 -19.50 -5.57 -13.04
#